data_AF-A0AAW1LDW1-F1
#
_entry.id   AF-A0AAW1LDW1-F1
#
_cell.length_a   1.000
_cell.length_b   1.000
_cell.length_c   1.000
_cell.angle_alpha   90.00
_cell.angle_beta   90.00
_cell.angle_gamma   90.00
#
_symmetry.space_group_name_H-M   'P 1'
#
loop_
_entity.id
_entity.type
_entity.pdbx_description
1 polymer ?
#
loop_
_entity_poly.entity_id
_entity_poly.type
_entity_poly.pdbx_seq_one_letter_code
_entity_poly.pdbx_strand_id
1 'polypeptide(L)' 'MPEKVIVSATEIQNIQIGDGNIPHKAEVPIYMVFPRLFTCPTLIKVNFKIEFELNIVIVFEDDHLISENFPIILTRE' A
#
# COMPACT_ATOMS: atom_id res chain seq x y z
N MET A 1 -8.04 13.19 -28.83
CA MET A 1 -6.91 13.15 -27.88
C MET A 1 -7.44 12.49 -26.62
N PRO A 2 -6.88 11.37 -26.13
CA PRO A 2 -7.36 10.81 -24.87
C PRO A 2 -7.11 11.83 -23.76
N GLU A 3 -8.16 12.12 -23.00
CA GLU A 3 -8.13 13.03 -21.86
C GLU A 3 -7.06 12.54 -20.88
N LYS A 4 -6.08 13.39 -20.56
CA LYS A 4 -4.96 13.03 -19.69
C LYS A 4 -5.50 12.81 -18.28
N VAL A 5 -5.73 11.56 -17.91
CA VAL A 5 -6.02 11.18 -16.52
C VAL A 5 -4.80 11.56 -15.68
N ILE A 6 -4.98 12.50 -14.76
CA ILE A 6 -3.95 12.86 -13.79
C ILE A 6 -3.98 11.80 -12.69
N VAL A 7 -2.97 10.95 -12.65
CA VAL A 7 -2.79 9.96 -11.59
C VAL A 7 -1.84 10.56 -10.55
N SER A 8 -2.32 10.72 -9.32
CA SER A 8 -1.53 11.16 -8.17
C SER A 8 -1.56 10.04 -7.13
N ALA A 9 -0.39 9.48 -6.82
CA ALA A 9 -0.23 8.53 -5.73
C ALA A 9 0.40 9.26 -4.54
N THR A 10 -0.03 8.93 -3.32
CA THR A 10 0.52 9.49 -2.10
C THR A 10 0.56 8.40 -1.05
N GLU A 11 1.73 8.20 -0.42
CA GLU A 11 1.84 7.31 0.72
C GLU A 11 1.09 7.94 1.90
N ILE A 12 0.13 7.20 2.45
CA ILE A 12 -0.70 7.66 3.57
C ILE A 12 -0.29 7.05 4.91
N GLN A 13 0.49 5.97 4.88
CA GLN A 13 0.98 5.25 6.05
C GLN A 13 2.13 4.32 5.65
N ASN A 14 3.14 4.25 6.51
CA ASN A 14 4.23 3.28 6.45
C ASN A 14 4.42 2.67 7.84
N ILE A 15 4.63 1.36 7.91
CA ILE A 15 4.93 0.65 9.17
C ILE A 15 6.09 -0.32 8.95
N GLN A 16 7.00 -0.39 9.91
CA GLN A 16 8.04 -1.42 9.96
C GLN A 16 7.53 -2.61 10.76
N ILE A 17 7.55 -3.80 10.15
CA ILE A 17 7.03 -5.05 10.75
C ILE A 17 8.13 -6.01 11.19
N GLY A 18 9.38 -5.72 10.84
CA GLY A 18 10.54 -6.54 11.17
C GLY A 18 11.84 -5.81 10.84
N ASP A 19 12.92 -6.29 11.44
CA ASP A 19 14.28 -5.81 11.21
C ASP A 19 15.30 -6.95 11.41
N GLY A 20 16.42 -6.85 10.71
CA GLY A 20 17.48 -7.86 10.70
C GLY A 20 17.12 -9.14 9.95
N ASN A 21 17.84 -10.22 10.28
CA ASN A 21 17.68 -11.50 9.61
C ASN A 21 16.45 -12.27 10.14
N ILE A 22 15.33 -12.17 9.42
CA ILE A 22 14.09 -12.87 9.74
C ILE A 22 14.23 -14.36 9.42
N PRO A 23 14.01 -15.29 10.37
CA PRO A 23 14.14 -16.72 10.12
C PRO A 23 13.22 -17.20 8.99
N HIS A 24 13.71 -18.11 8.16
CA HIS A 24 12.89 -18.74 7.13
C HIS A 24 11.65 -19.40 7.73
N LYS A 25 10.50 -19.23 7.07
CA LYS A 25 9.19 -19.73 7.49
C LYS A 25 8.66 -19.13 8.80
N ALA A 26 9.27 -18.05 9.30
CA ALA A 26 8.67 -17.26 10.36
C ALA A 26 7.38 -16.60 9.85
N GLU A 27 6.31 -16.72 10.62
CA GLU A 27 5.09 -15.95 10.39
C GLU A 27 5.32 -14.53 10.91
N VAL A 28 5.22 -13.54 10.01
CA VAL A 28 5.32 -12.12 10.36
C VAL A 28 3.91 -11.54 10.39
N PRO A 29 3.31 -11.31 11.57
CA PRO A 29 1.96 -10.78 11.65
C PRO A 29 1.94 -9.29 11.23
N ILE A 30 1.07 -8.96 10.28
CA ILE A 30 0.89 -7.58 9.79
C ILE A 30 -0.41 -7.02 10.36
N TYR A 31 -0.29 -6.11 11.33
CA TYR A 31 -1.43 -5.36 11.88
C TYR A 31 -1.34 -3.91 11.42
N MET A 32 -2.33 -3.48 10.63
CA MET A 32 -2.40 -2.12 10.12
C MET A 32 -3.74 -1.50 10.49
N VAL A 33 -3.69 -0.31 11.10
CA VAL A 33 -4.88 0.51 11.37
C VAL A 33 -4.97 1.59 10.30
N PHE A 34 -6.05 1.56 9.51
CA PHE A 34 -6.29 2.55 8.47
C PHE A 34 -6.47 3.97 9.05
N PRO A 35 -5.68 4.96 8.60
CA PRO A 35 -5.74 6.31 9.13
C PRO A 35 -7.00 7.03 8.65
N ARG A 36 -7.97 7.22 9.54
CA ARG A 36 -9.32 7.76 9.22
C ARG A 36 -9.33 9.08 8.42
N LEU A 37 -8.35 9.96 8.64
CA LEU A 37 -8.26 11.25 7.95
C LEU A 37 -7.68 11.13 6.53
N PHE A 38 -7.05 10.01 6.20
CA PHE A 38 -6.34 9.79 4.94
C PHE A 38 -6.90 8.61 4.12
N THR A 39 -7.95 7.96 4.60
CA THR A 39 -8.64 6.86 3.90
C THR A 39 -10.10 7.18 3.63
N CYS A 40 -10.61 6.68 2.52
CA CYS A 40 -12.04 6.65 2.18
C CYS A 40 -12.36 5.33 1.47
N PRO A 41 -13.64 5.01 1.21
CA PRO A 41 -13.97 3.84 0.41
C PRO A 41 -13.33 3.91 -0.99
N THR A 42 -13.00 2.77 -1.58
CA THR A 42 -12.57 2.68 -2.98
C THR A 42 -13.71 3.18 -3.87
N LEU A 43 -13.41 4.13 -4.77
CA LEU A 43 -14.40 4.76 -5.64
C LEU A 43 -13.99 4.60 -7.09
N ILE A 44 -14.86 3.99 -7.89
CA ILE A 44 -14.68 3.88 -9.35
C ILE A 44 -15.86 4.59 -10.00
N LYS A 45 -15.59 5.73 -10.64
CA LYS A 45 -16.56 6.53 -11.39
C LYS A 45 -16.01 6.82 -12.79
N VAL A 46 -16.87 7.27 -13.69
CA VAL A 46 -16.50 7.52 -15.10
C VAL A 46 -15.36 8.54 -15.23
N ASN A 47 -15.36 9.58 -14.38
CA ASN A 47 -14.45 10.72 -14.51
C ASN A 47 -13.33 10.76 -13.45
N PHE A 48 -13.40 9.91 -12.42
CA PHE A 48 -12.35 9.82 -11.41
C PHE A 48 -12.38 8.46 -10.72
N LYS A 49 -11.22 8.07 -10.19
CA LYS A 49 -11.05 6.87 -9.38
C LYS A 49 -10.22 7.18 -8.15
N ILE A 50 -10.56 6.55 -7.04
CA ILE A 50 -9.76 6.53 -5.81
C ILE A 50 -9.55 5.06 -5.47
N GLU A 51 -8.29 4.65 -5.52
CA GLU A 51 -7.85 3.28 -5.31
C GLU A 51 -6.79 3.26 -4.21
N PHE A 52 -6.67 2.13 -3.51
CA PHE A 52 -5.71 1.92 -2.44
C PHE A 52 -4.85 0.71 -2.78
N GLU A 53 -3.56 0.82 -2.51
CA GLU A 53 -2.60 -0.25 -2.71
C GLU A 53 -1.78 -0.41 -1.42
N LEU A 54 -1.51 -1.66 -1.05
CA LEU A 54 -0.51 -1.99 -0.04
C LEU A 54 0.79 -2.33 -0.77
N ASN A 55 1.85 -1.61 -0.43
CA ASN A 55 3.19 -1.90 -0.90
C ASN A 55 3.96 -2.63 0.22
N ILE A 56 4.33 -3.88 -0.01
CA ILE A 56 5.25 -4.62 0.87
C ILE A 56 6.66 -4.36 0.34
N VAL A 57 7.55 -3.89 1.20
CA VAL A 57 8.95 -3.58 0.85
C VAL A 57 9.89 -4.39 1.73
N ILE A 58 10.88 -5.02 1.11
CA ILE A 58 12.01 -5.66 1.78
C ILE A 58 13.27 -4.95 1.34
N VAL A 59 14.03 -4.46 2.32
CA VAL A 59 15.35 -3.86 2.12
C VAL A 59 16.40 -4.87 2.57
N PHE A 60 17.32 -5.22 1.67
CA PHE A 60 18.46 -6.08 1.99
C PHE A 60 19.66 -5.24 2.44
N GLU A 61 20.66 -5.88 3.06
CA GLU A 61 21.85 -5.20 3.61
C GLU A 61 22.67 -4.43 2.56
N ASP A 62 22.54 -4.78 1.28
CA ASP A 62 23.20 -4.11 0.14
C ASP A 62 22.35 -2.97 -0.46
N ASP A 63 21.36 -2.47 0.28
CA ASP A 63 20.35 -1.49 -0.13
C ASP A 63 19.49 -1.95 -1.33
N HIS A 64 19.52 -3.25 -1.67
CA HIS A 64 18.61 -3.80 -2.66
C HIS A 64 17.18 -3.78 -2.12
N LEU A 65 16.25 -3.30 -2.97
CA LEU A 65 14.84 -3.19 -2.63
C LEU A 65 14.03 -4.16 -3.47
N ILE A 66 13.29 -5.05 -2.81
CA ILE A 66 12.21 -5.82 -3.42
C ILE A 66 10.89 -5.26 -2.92
N SER A 67 9.97 -4.99 -3.83
CA SER A 67 8.63 -4.54 -3.46
C SER A 67 7.54 -5.19 -4.29
N GLU A 68 6.39 -5.39 -3.67
CA GLU A 68 5.19 -5.93 -4.31
C GLU A 68 3.97 -5.10 -3.91
N ASN A 69 3.14 -4.76 -4.90
CA ASN A 69 1.93 -3.97 -4.73
C ASN A 69 0.70 -4.88 -4.76
N PHE A 70 -0.15 -4.76 -3.75
CA PHE A 70 -1.42 -5.47 -3.64
C PHE A 70 -2.57 -4.48 -3.64
N PRO A 71 -3.55 -4.60 -4.56
CA PRO A 71 -4.72 -3.73 -4.55
C PRO A 71 -5.60 -4.03 -3.32
N ILE A 72 -6.09 -2.98 -2.67
CA ILE A 72 -7.02 -3.08 -1.54
C ILE A 72 -8.35 -2.39 -1.90
N ILE A 73 -9.44 -3.05 -1.57
CA ILE A 73 -10.79 -2.50 -1.67
C ILE A 73 -11.24 -2.06 -0.28
N LEU A 74 -11.36 -0.75 -0.08
CA LEU A 74 -11.93 -0.19 1.14
C LEU A 74 -13.44 0.00 0.97
N THR A 75 -14.22 -0.49 1.92
CA THR A 75 -15.68 -0.31 1.97
C THR A 75 -16.07 0.43 3.23
N ARG A 76 -17.24 1.08 3.21
CA ARG A 76 -17.83 1.69 4.40
C ARG A 76 -18.80 0.70 5.00
N GLU A 77 -18.55 0.29 6.24
CA GLU A 77 -19.55 -0.39 7.09
C GLU A 77 -20.61 0.60 7.62
#